data_AF-A0A2D9F0V1-F1
#
_entry.id   AF-A0A2D9F0V1-F1
#
_cell.length_a   1.000
_cell.length_b   1.000
_cell.length_c   1.000
_cell.angle_alpha   90.00
_cell.angle_beta   90.00
_cell.angle_gamma   90.00
#
_symmetry.space_group_name_H-M   'P 1'
#
loop_
_entity.id
_entity.type
_entity.pdbx_description
1 polymer ?
#
loop_
_entity_poly.entity_id
_entity_poly.type
_entity_poly.pdbx_seq_one_letter_code
_entity_poly.pdbx_strand_id
1 'polypeptide(L)'
;MSQVHRRILNAALGGLEKEQAVYFADVAEKLGEDPRTERMPNLVYLVLADTVAVLPTYLAKKEFINRLFRFVDVNHQRLARIIYDPEFLTDKTMLAPVTADFVAEVVSATLVHYEDGEIDAGEKIVHRMSFDGSGGDGEGALDFPYLDDSDEDEDDL
;
A
#
# COMPACT_ATOMS: atom_id res chain seq x y z
N MET A 1 -16.68 -5.58 -22.47
CA MET A 1 -16.17 -4.25 -22.05
C MET A 1 -16.50 -3.17 -23.07
N SER A 2 -17.01 -2.01 -22.62
CA SER A 2 -17.20 -0.84 -23.48
C SER A 2 -15.86 -0.19 -23.83
N GLN A 3 -15.67 0.25 -25.09
CA GLN A 3 -14.42 0.86 -25.58
C GLN A 3 -13.99 2.10 -24.78
N VAL A 4 -14.92 2.79 -24.12
CA VAL A 4 -14.66 4.00 -23.33
C VAL A 4 -13.93 3.67 -22.02
N HIS A 5 -14.35 2.60 -21.32
CA HIS A 5 -13.73 2.17 -20.06
C HIS A 5 -12.28 1.73 -20.27
N ARG A 6 -12.01 1.05 -21.40
CA ARG A 6 -10.65 0.64 -21.79
C ARG A 6 -9.73 1.85 -22.04
N ARG A 7 -10.25 2.95 -22.59
CA ARG A 7 -9.46 4.17 -22.82
C ARG A 7 -9.09 4.89 -21.52
N ILE A 8 -10.02 4.99 -20.57
CA ILE A 8 -9.77 5.62 -19.26
C ILE A 8 -8.69 4.82 -18.51
N LEU A 9 -8.83 3.50 -18.48
CA LEU A 9 -7.84 2.61 -17.87
C LEU A 9 -6.49 2.66 -18.57
N ASN A 10 -6.43 2.60 -19.90
CA ASN A 10 -5.16 2.66 -20.62
C ASN A 10 -4.41 3.98 -20.39
N ALA A 11 -5.12 5.09 -20.20
CA ALA A 11 -4.51 6.37 -19.85
C ALA A 11 -3.90 6.34 -18.43
N ALA A 12 -4.60 5.71 -17.46
CA ALA A 12 -4.10 5.54 -16.10
C ALA A 12 -2.93 4.52 -16.03
N LEU A 13 -3.00 3.44 -16.80
CA LEU A 13 -1.98 2.38 -16.84
C LEU A 13 -0.69 2.82 -17.54
N GLY A 14 -0.76 3.79 -18.46
CA GLY A 14 0.41 4.28 -19.20
C GLY A 14 1.45 4.99 -18.33
N GLY A 15 1.09 5.40 -17.11
CA GLY A 15 2.00 6.04 -16.14
C GLY A 15 2.65 5.08 -15.14
N LEU A 16 2.36 3.79 -15.19
CA LEU A 16 2.78 2.81 -14.18
C LEU A 16 4.02 2.03 -14.61
N GLU A 17 4.72 1.46 -13.62
CA GLU A 17 5.74 0.45 -13.86
C GLU A 17 5.16 -0.82 -14.50
N LYS A 18 5.96 -1.54 -15.27
CA LYS A 18 5.49 -2.70 -16.07
C LYS A 18 4.77 -3.75 -15.25
N GLU A 19 5.27 -4.08 -14.06
CA GLU A 19 4.67 -5.12 -13.20
C GLU A 19 3.31 -4.67 -12.65
N GLN A 20 3.19 -3.41 -12.24
CA GLN A 20 1.93 -2.82 -11.79
C GLN A 20 0.92 -2.76 -12.92
N ALA A 21 1.35 -2.33 -14.10
CA ALA A 21 0.48 -2.25 -15.29
C ALA A 21 -0.09 -3.63 -15.66
N VAL A 22 0.70 -4.72 -15.59
CA VAL A 22 0.21 -6.08 -15.84
C VAL A 22 -0.78 -6.51 -14.77
N TYR A 23 -0.48 -6.28 -13.48
CA TYR A 23 -1.39 -6.65 -12.40
C TYR A 23 -2.77 -5.98 -12.56
N PHE A 24 -2.78 -4.66 -12.79
CA PHE A 24 -4.03 -3.91 -12.90
C PHE A 24 -4.76 -4.12 -14.25
N ALA A 25 -4.04 -4.46 -15.32
CA ALA A 25 -4.67 -4.92 -16.56
C ALA A 25 -5.45 -6.23 -16.33
N ASP A 26 -4.87 -7.20 -15.62
CA ASP A 26 -5.56 -8.45 -15.29
C ASP A 26 -6.75 -8.24 -14.34
N VAL A 27 -6.63 -7.30 -13.39
CA VAL A 27 -7.76 -6.90 -12.53
C VAL A 27 -8.88 -6.29 -13.37
N ALA A 28 -8.55 -5.41 -14.32
CA ALA A 28 -9.52 -4.82 -15.21
C ALA A 28 -10.22 -5.88 -16.06
N GLU A 29 -9.50 -6.83 -16.66
CA GLU A 29 -10.10 -7.92 -17.43
C GLU A 29 -11.09 -8.74 -16.61
N LYS A 30 -10.69 -9.17 -15.40
CA LYS A 30 -11.57 -9.89 -14.47
C LYS A 30 -12.78 -9.07 -14.06
N LEU A 31 -12.60 -7.77 -13.87
CA LEU A 31 -13.70 -6.86 -13.58
C LEU A 31 -14.68 -6.78 -14.77
N GLY A 32 -14.19 -6.80 -16.00
CA GLY A 32 -15.02 -6.82 -17.20
C GLY A 32 -15.86 -8.08 -17.40
N GLU A 33 -15.48 -9.19 -16.76
CA GLU A 33 -16.22 -10.46 -16.75
C GLU A 33 -17.20 -10.59 -15.58
N ASP A 34 -17.06 -9.76 -14.54
CA ASP A 34 -17.92 -9.81 -13.36
C ASP A 34 -19.29 -9.16 -13.64
N PRO A 35 -20.42 -9.88 -13.45
CA PRO A 35 -21.76 -9.34 -13.67
C PRO A 35 -22.11 -8.16 -12.74
N ARG A 36 -21.39 -8.00 -11.61
CA ARG A 36 -21.58 -6.84 -10.71
C ARG A 36 -21.11 -5.53 -11.35
N THR A 37 -20.16 -5.61 -12.27
CA THR A 37 -19.64 -4.44 -13.01
C THR A 37 -20.71 -3.82 -13.90
N GLU A 38 -21.68 -4.60 -14.39
CA GLU A 38 -22.74 -4.10 -15.26
C GLU A 38 -23.68 -3.12 -14.54
N ARG A 39 -23.81 -3.24 -13.21
CA ARG A 39 -24.68 -2.35 -12.42
C ARG A 39 -24.12 -0.94 -12.32
N MET A 40 -22.81 -0.80 -12.16
CA MET A 40 -22.14 0.48 -11.89
C MET A 40 -20.77 0.58 -12.57
N PRO A 41 -20.67 0.38 -13.89
CA PRO A 41 -19.38 0.28 -14.56
C PRO A 41 -18.61 1.59 -14.45
N ASN A 42 -19.28 2.74 -14.62
CA ASN A 42 -18.64 4.04 -14.62
C ASN A 42 -17.97 4.37 -13.29
N LEU A 43 -18.61 4.06 -12.16
CA LEU A 43 -18.07 4.34 -10.83
C LEU A 43 -16.85 3.48 -10.53
N VAL A 44 -16.96 2.19 -10.82
CA VAL A 44 -15.89 1.23 -10.50
C VAL A 44 -14.64 1.54 -11.32
N TYR A 45 -14.77 1.78 -12.63
CA TYR A 45 -13.62 2.12 -13.47
C TYR A 45 -13.00 3.48 -13.14
N LEU A 46 -13.80 4.44 -12.68
CA LEU A 46 -13.33 5.76 -12.28
C LEU A 46 -12.57 5.72 -10.97
N VAL A 47 -13.07 5.01 -9.95
CA VAL A 47 -12.35 4.78 -8.69
C VAL A 47 -11.06 4.02 -8.96
N LEU A 48 -11.11 2.98 -9.81
CA LEU A 48 -9.92 2.24 -10.19
C LEU A 48 -8.90 3.18 -10.84
N ALA A 49 -9.28 3.92 -11.90
CA ALA A 49 -8.38 4.81 -12.64
C ALA A 49 -7.69 5.88 -11.76
N ASP A 50 -8.40 6.41 -10.76
CA ASP A 50 -7.86 7.40 -9.81
C ASP A 50 -6.84 6.78 -8.84
N THR A 51 -7.03 5.52 -8.47
CA THR A 51 -6.25 4.86 -7.40
C THR A 51 -5.11 3.99 -7.90
N VAL A 52 -5.07 3.62 -9.19
CA VAL A 52 -4.06 2.68 -9.73
C VAL A 52 -2.62 3.11 -9.44
N ALA A 53 -2.35 4.43 -9.39
CA ALA A 53 -1.01 4.97 -9.18
C ALA A 53 -0.46 4.78 -7.75
N VAL A 54 -1.33 4.51 -6.77
CA VAL A 54 -0.95 4.51 -5.34
C VAL A 54 -1.18 3.15 -4.69
N LEU A 55 -1.88 2.24 -5.37
CA LEU A 55 -2.30 0.97 -4.80
C LEU A 55 -1.20 -0.10 -4.84
N PRO A 56 -1.05 -0.90 -3.76
CA PRO A 56 -0.14 -2.03 -3.75
C PRO A 56 -0.63 -3.17 -4.65
N THR A 57 0.32 -3.91 -5.25
CA THR A 57 0.05 -5.07 -6.14
C THR A 57 0.05 -6.42 -5.43
N TYR A 58 0.31 -6.44 -4.13
CA TYR A 58 0.50 -7.67 -3.33
C TYR A 58 -0.81 -8.37 -2.97
N LEU A 59 -1.96 -7.69 -3.10
CA LEU A 59 -3.25 -8.28 -2.74
C LEU A 59 -3.73 -9.27 -3.82
N ALA A 60 -4.45 -10.32 -3.42
CA ALA A 60 -5.07 -11.21 -4.39
C ALA A 60 -6.13 -10.48 -5.24
N LYS A 61 -6.06 -10.63 -6.57
CA LYS A 61 -6.94 -9.93 -7.53
C LYS A 61 -8.43 -10.05 -7.19
N LYS A 62 -8.88 -11.24 -6.75
CA LYS A 62 -10.27 -11.49 -6.36
C LYS A 62 -10.67 -10.71 -5.12
N GLU A 63 -9.77 -10.64 -4.14
CA GLU A 63 -10.01 -9.90 -2.91
C GLU A 63 -10.06 -8.40 -3.17
N PHE A 64 -9.12 -7.89 -3.97
CA PHE A 64 -9.11 -6.50 -4.44
C PHE A 64 -10.44 -6.12 -5.09
N ILE A 65 -10.92 -6.93 -6.05
CA ILE A 65 -12.20 -6.70 -6.73
C ILE A 65 -13.38 -6.69 -5.74
N ASN A 66 -13.41 -7.63 -4.79
CA ASN A 66 -14.48 -7.66 -3.78
C ASN A 66 -14.48 -6.40 -2.90
N ARG A 67 -13.30 -5.95 -2.47
CA ARG A 67 -13.15 -4.70 -1.69
C ARG A 67 -13.56 -3.48 -2.50
N LEU A 68 -13.17 -3.42 -3.78
CA LEU A 68 -13.57 -2.35 -4.68
C LEU A 68 -15.09 -2.26 -4.83
N PHE A 69 -15.77 -3.38 -5.04
CA PHE A 69 -17.24 -3.39 -5.09
C PHE A 69 -17.88 -2.96 -3.78
N ARG A 70 -17.39 -3.50 -2.65
CA ARG A 70 -17.90 -3.12 -1.32
C ARG A 70 -17.74 -1.62 -1.07
N PHE A 71 -16.58 -1.07 -1.44
CA PHE A 71 -16.30 0.35 -1.30
C PHE A 71 -17.25 1.20 -2.15
N VAL A 72 -17.47 0.83 -3.41
CA VAL A 72 -18.40 1.52 -4.32
C VAL A 72 -19.83 1.42 -3.81
N ASP A 73 -20.27 0.27 -3.31
CA ASP A 73 -21.60 0.09 -2.74
C ASP A 73 -21.82 0.98 -1.50
N VAL A 74 -20.84 1.03 -0.59
CA VAL A 74 -20.93 1.84 0.64
C VAL A 74 -20.87 3.34 0.35
N ASN A 75 -20.02 3.75 -0.60
CA ASN A 75 -19.80 5.17 -0.91
C ASN A 75 -20.57 5.66 -2.15
N HIS A 76 -21.48 4.86 -2.69
CA HIS A 76 -22.23 5.15 -3.91
C HIS A 76 -22.83 6.55 -3.91
N GLN A 77 -23.49 6.95 -2.82
CA GLN A 77 -24.12 8.27 -2.71
C GLN A 77 -23.12 9.42 -2.71
N ARG A 78 -21.96 9.25 -2.06
CA ARG A 78 -20.89 10.26 -2.02
C ARG A 78 -20.23 10.40 -3.40
N LEU A 79 -19.91 9.28 -4.04
CA LEU A 79 -19.33 9.23 -5.38
C LEU A 79 -20.27 9.83 -6.42
N ALA A 80 -21.55 9.46 -6.38
CA ALA A 80 -22.56 10.02 -7.28
C ALA A 80 -22.67 11.54 -7.10
N ARG A 81 -22.70 12.04 -5.86
CA ARG A 81 -22.78 13.48 -5.59
C ARG A 81 -21.60 14.24 -6.19
N ILE A 82 -20.38 13.72 -6.08
CA ILE A 82 -19.18 14.34 -6.66
C ILE A 82 -19.23 14.32 -8.19
N ILE A 83 -19.62 13.19 -8.80
CA ILE A 83 -19.66 13.07 -10.26
C ILE A 83 -20.74 13.94 -10.90
N TYR A 84 -21.86 14.16 -10.19
CA TYR A 84 -22.92 15.06 -10.66
C TYR A 84 -22.67 16.53 -10.30
N ASP A 85 -21.59 16.84 -9.58
CA ASP A 85 -21.20 18.21 -9.30
C ASP A 85 -20.56 18.83 -10.55
N PRO A 86 -21.05 19.99 -11.06
CA PRO A 86 -20.43 20.66 -12.20
C PRO A 86 -18.95 21.01 -11.97
N GLU A 87 -18.52 21.18 -10.72
CA GLU A 87 -17.12 21.49 -10.40
C GLU A 87 -16.17 20.32 -10.72
N PHE A 88 -16.68 19.07 -10.72
CA PHE A 88 -15.89 17.88 -11.06
C PHE A 88 -15.39 17.87 -12.51
N LEU A 89 -16.08 18.56 -13.43
CA LEU A 89 -15.61 18.70 -14.81
C LEU A 89 -14.34 19.57 -14.91
N THR A 90 -14.16 20.47 -13.94
CA THR A 90 -13.04 21.41 -13.89
C THR A 90 -11.92 20.89 -12.99
N ASP A 91 -12.28 20.27 -11.87
CA ASP A 91 -11.34 19.73 -10.90
C ASP A 91 -11.58 18.24 -10.64
N LYS A 92 -10.70 17.41 -11.21
CA LYS A 92 -10.73 15.95 -11.03
C LYS A 92 -10.21 15.51 -9.67
N THR A 93 -9.55 16.40 -8.92
CA THR A 93 -9.00 16.06 -7.59
C THR A 93 -10.06 15.92 -6.51
N MET A 94 -11.31 16.28 -6.80
CA MET A 94 -12.44 16.11 -5.87
C MET A 94 -12.73 14.66 -5.48
N LEU A 95 -12.25 13.69 -6.27
CA LEU A 95 -12.34 12.27 -5.93
C LEU A 95 -11.29 11.83 -4.91
N ALA A 96 -10.13 12.48 -4.90
CA ALA A 96 -8.97 12.14 -4.06
C ALA A 96 -9.30 11.89 -2.58
N PRO A 97 -10.13 12.70 -1.89
CA PRO A 97 -10.45 12.42 -0.49
C PRO A 97 -11.28 11.14 -0.29
N VAL A 98 -12.17 10.81 -1.23
CA VAL A 98 -12.99 9.59 -1.13
C VAL A 98 -12.17 8.38 -1.55
N THR A 99 -11.37 8.51 -2.60
CA THR A 99 -10.51 7.43 -3.08
C THR A 99 -9.32 7.17 -2.14
N ALA A 100 -8.87 8.16 -1.37
CA ALA A 100 -7.91 7.97 -0.29
C ALA A 100 -8.42 7.03 0.81
N ASP A 101 -9.72 7.09 1.15
CA ASP A 101 -10.32 6.15 2.11
C ASP A 101 -10.20 4.70 1.59
N PHE A 102 -10.41 4.49 0.28
CA PHE A 102 -10.23 3.18 -0.34
C PHE A 102 -8.77 2.72 -0.33
N VAL A 103 -7.84 3.61 -0.68
CA VAL A 103 -6.40 3.30 -0.64
C VAL A 103 -5.98 2.91 0.78
N ALA A 104 -6.42 3.65 1.81
CA ALA A 104 -6.15 3.33 3.19
C ALA A 104 -6.71 1.95 3.60
N GLU A 105 -7.93 1.61 3.15
CA GLU A 105 -8.51 0.29 3.39
C GLU A 105 -7.66 -0.83 2.75
N VAL A 106 -7.26 -0.66 1.49
CA VAL A 106 -6.44 -1.67 0.79
C VAL A 106 -5.05 -1.80 1.42
N VAL A 107 -4.41 -0.67 1.76
CA VAL A 107 -3.09 -0.67 2.43
C VAL A 107 -3.19 -1.36 3.79
N SER A 108 -4.21 -1.06 4.59
CA SER A 108 -4.42 -1.71 5.88
C SER A 108 -4.58 -3.24 5.74
N ALA A 109 -5.31 -3.68 4.72
CA ALA A 109 -5.45 -5.10 4.42
C ALA A 109 -4.11 -5.74 4.05
N THR A 110 -3.32 -5.09 3.19
CA THR A 110 -2.00 -5.61 2.83
C THR A 110 -1.04 -5.66 4.02
N LEU A 111 -1.14 -4.74 4.99
CA LEU A 111 -0.35 -4.79 6.21
C LEU A 111 -0.73 -5.99 7.08
N VAL A 112 -2.03 -6.27 7.23
CA VAL A 112 -2.50 -7.45 7.97
C VAL A 112 -1.99 -8.74 7.32
N HIS A 113 -2.09 -8.88 6.00
CA HIS A 113 -1.57 -10.06 5.30
C HIS A 113 -0.03 -10.18 5.37
N TYR A 114 0.68 -9.06 5.52
CA TYR A 114 2.12 -9.07 5.78
C TYR A 114 2.44 -9.54 7.21
N GLU A 115 1.69 -9.08 8.21
CA GLU A 115 1.81 -9.52 9.61
C GLU A 115 1.49 -11.01 9.77
N ASP A 116 0.48 -11.50 9.05
CA ASP A 116 0.08 -12.92 9.02
C ASP A 116 1.08 -13.80 8.23
N GLY A 117 2.08 -13.21 7.58
CA GLY A 117 3.12 -13.91 6.82
C GLY A 117 2.65 -14.47 5.48
N GLU A 118 1.50 -14.03 4.97
CA GLU A 118 0.96 -14.46 3.68
C GLU A 118 1.60 -13.70 2.50
N ILE A 119 2.16 -12.51 2.75
CA ILE A 119 2.88 -11.70 1.77
C ILE A 119 4.39 -11.82 2.02
N ASP A 120 5.06 -12.58 1.16
CA ASP A 120 6.52 -12.61 1.10
C ASP A 120 7.01 -11.36 0.36
N ALA A 121 7.41 -10.34 1.12
CA ALA A 121 7.93 -9.08 0.57
C ALA A 121 9.34 -9.20 -0.04
N GLY A 122 9.92 -10.40 -0.11
CA GLY A 122 11.29 -10.60 -0.56
C GLY A 122 12.29 -10.30 0.56
N GLU A 123 13.22 -11.23 0.73
CA GLU A 123 14.28 -11.33 1.74
C GLU A 123 14.09 -10.50 3.02
N LYS A 124 13.69 -11.21 4.07
CA LYS A 124 13.96 -10.82 5.46
C LYS A 124 15.48 -10.71 5.62
N ILE A 125 16.03 -9.50 5.47
CA ILE A 125 17.44 -9.22 5.81
C ILE A 125 17.57 -9.33 7.32
N VAL A 126 17.73 -10.57 7.80
CA VAL A 126 18.10 -10.83 9.18
C VAL A 126 19.55 -10.43 9.31
N HIS A 127 19.79 -9.19 9.74
CA HIS A 127 21.10 -8.81 10.24
C HIS A 127 21.37 -9.61 11.51
N ARG A 128 21.99 -10.78 11.35
CA ARG A 128 22.57 -11.52 12.46
C ARG A 128 23.79 -10.73 12.93
N MET A 129 23.56 -9.81 13.86
CA MET A 129 24.66 -9.23 14.64
C MET A 129 25.30 -10.36 15.43
N SER A 130 26.43 -10.83 14.95
CA SER A 130 27.30 -11.73 15.70
C SER A 130 28.10 -10.81 16.62
N PHE A 131 27.72 -10.75 17.90
CA PHE A 131 28.58 -10.16 18.91
C PHE A 131 29.78 -11.10 19.01
N ASP A 132 30.91 -10.71 18.40
CA ASP A 132 32.17 -11.37 18.65
C ASP A 132 32.48 -11.13 20.13
N GLY A 133 32.46 -12.21 20.89
CA GLY A 133 32.78 -12.19 22.31
C GLY A 133 34.24 -11.85 22.53
N SER A 134 34.65 -10.62 22.24
CA SER A 134 35.88 -10.00 22.74
C SER A 134 35.67 -9.53 24.18
N GLY A 135 34.97 -10.35 24.97
CA GLY A 135 34.93 -10.34 26.42
C GLY A 135 35.68 -11.55 26.97
N GLY A 136 36.73 -11.98 26.27
CA GLY A 136 37.71 -12.92 26.79
C GLY A 136 38.87 -12.16 27.40
N ASP A 137 39.26 -12.56 28.61
CA ASP A 137 40.51 -12.19 29.27
C ASP A 137 41.69 -12.34 28.30
N GLY A 138 42.13 -11.24 27.68
CA GLY A 138 43.25 -11.29 26.73
C GLY A 138 43.31 -10.10 25.78
N GLU A 139 44.25 -9.18 26.07
CA GLU A 139 44.92 -8.26 25.14
C GLU A 139 44.07 -7.70 23.98
N GLY A 140 43.04 -6.92 24.32
CA GLY A 140 42.23 -6.21 23.32
C GLY A 140 40.92 -5.69 23.88
N ALA A 141 40.92 -5.22 25.13
CA ALA A 141 39.72 -4.66 25.74
C ALA A 141 39.25 -3.45 24.92
N LEU A 142 38.03 -3.54 24.38
CA LEU A 142 37.34 -2.40 23.81
C LEU A 142 37.15 -1.40 24.95
N ASP A 143 37.80 -0.25 24.82
CA ASP A 143 37.69 0.89 25.73
C ASP A 143 36.25 1.43 25.64
N PHE A 144 35.36 0.87 26.46
CA PHE A 144 34.00 1.35 26.59
C PHE A 144 34.05 2.71 27.31
N PRO A 145 33.47 3.79 26.74
CA PRO A 145 33.71 5.17 27.17
C PRO A 145 33.04 5.56 28.51
N TYR A 146 32.65 4.58 29.32
CA TYR A 146 32.29 4.79 30.71
C TYR A 146 33.43 4.24 31.56
N LEU A 147 34.48 5.07 31.70
CA LEU A 147 35.38 4.95 32.83
C LEU A 147 34.52 5.16 34.09
N ASP A 148 34.48 4.14 34.94
CA ASP A 148 33.92 4.22 36.28
C ASP A 148 34.84 5.13 37.12
N ASP A 149 34.75 6.44 36.88
CA ASP A 149 35.36 7.46 37.73
C ASP A 149 34.53 7.56 39.01
N SER A 150 34.67 6.56 39.87
CA SER A 150 34.39 6.72 41.29
C SER A 150 35.22 5.72 42.07
N ASP A 151 36.44 6.14 42.42
CA ASP A 151 37.07 5.87 43.71
C ASP A 151 38.31 6.79 43.81
N GLU A 152 38.07 8.07 44.14
CA GLU A 152 39.11 8.92 44.73
C GLU A 152 39.08 8.70 46.24
N ASP A 153 40.14 8.06 46.74
CA ASP A 153 40.49 7.82 48.13
C ASP A 153 40.57 9.12 48.95
N GLU A 154 40.24 9.08 50.25
CA GLU A 154 41.05 9.72 51.30
C GLU A 154 40.56 9.29 52.71
N ASP A 155 41.20 8.24 53.24
CA ASP A 155 41.32 7.98 54.68
C ASP A 155 42.23 9.07 55.29
N ASP A 156 41.64 10.06 55.97
CA ASP A 156 42.38 11.00 56.83
C ASP A 156 42.70 10.33 58.19
N LEU A 157 43.99 10.13 58.46
CA LEU A 157 44.59 9.88 59.79
C LEU A 157 45.49 11.04 60.19
#